data_AF-Q097E4-F1
#
_entry.id   AF-Q097E4-F1
#
_cell.length_a   1.000
_cell.length_b   1.000
_cell.length_c   1.000
_cell.angle_alpha   90.00
_cell.angle_beta   90.00
_cell.angle_gamma   90.00
#
_symmetry.space_group_name_H-M   'P 1'
#
loop_
_entity.id
_entity.type
_entity.pdbx_description
1 polymer ?
#
loop_
_entity_poly.entity_id
_entity_poly.type
_entity_poly.pdbx_seq_one_letter_code
_entity_poly.pdbx_strand_id
1 'polypeptide(L)'
;MPSVAQQVEAKLSCHLSEALVTPLEQREVVSLLRRDSHLAATLGELHQRGALKVLVRRVDAPEPRRSLMDLLAARADTAQAGVIRDELAAIDLSAPPLPLLHKDARPQEGARGAELTEELWQVRFHLLRLGVPAHGQRFDESPYRRVIPLDSREPFTGQGATGIRPDARTLPRSDKWSRWRQVPPPPTLAPGPSGDWASYLAKLGAKDRLLQAKLVLRRPLTTLMPTVWGPLPPSRAELISVAARQYGLEPALVAALLLAGQRAQSAHEEARHYALATGGEPHCLLGLGQVAVSVATRDGLLSDVLSAEALRHASPLHLARLLTDDALNIMAAAKALRLLAETRAPGPRFEHLHAGHIRALATAYTRLAQDGPQATAWGDFVYEAYLDMKATRAFP
;
A
#
# COMPACT_ATOMS: atom_id res chain seq x y z
N MET A 1 -24.32 -21.85 -31.02
CA MET A 1 -23.04 -21.10 -31.03
C MET A 1 -22.29 -21.42 -29.76
N PRO A 2 -20.95 -21.49 -29.77
CA PRO A 2 -20.18 -21.79 -28.55
C PRO A 2 -20.44 -20.74 -27.47
N SER A 3 -20.53 -21.17 -26.21
CA SER A 3 -20.67 -20.26 -25.06
C SER A 3 -19.45 -19.33 -24.97
N VAL A 4 -19.58 -18.19 -24.28
CA VAL A 4 -18.42 -17.30 -24.06
C VAL A 4 -17.31 -18.04 -23.32
N ALA A 5 -17.64 -18.90 -22.35
CA ALA A 5 -16.67 -19.75 -21.66
C ALA A 5 -15.91 -20.67 -22.64
N GLN A 6 -16.61 -21.33 -23.57
CA GLN A 6 -15.97 -22.17 -24.60
C GLN A 6 -15.07 -21.36 -25.54
N GLN A 7 -15.46 -20.14 -25.90
CA GLN A 7 -14.63 -19.25 -26.72
C GLN A 7 -13.37 -18.79 -25.99
N VAL A 8 -13.50 -18.45 -24.69
CA VAL A 8 -12.36 -18.11 -23.84
C VAL A 8 -11.43 -19.30 -23.69
N GLU A 9 -11.96 -20.49 -23.38
CA GLU A 9 -11.19 -21.74 -23.30
C GLU A 9 -10.43 -22.01 -24.59
N ALA A 10 -11.09 -21.92 -25.75
CA ALA A 10 -10.46 -22.14 -27.05
C ALA A 10 -9.31 -21.15 -27.31
N LYS A 11 -9.47 -19.87 -26.94
CA LYS A 11 -8.42 -18.86 -27.09
C LYS A 11 -7.25 -19.02 -26.12
N LEU A 12 -7.50 -19.58 -24.93
CA LEU A 12 -6.46 -19.87 -23.95
C LEU A 12 -5.75 -21.21 -24.19
N SER A 13 -6.39 -22.12 -24.93
CA SER A 13 -5.90 -23.45 -25.26
C SER A 13 -4.94 -23.40 -26.45
N CYS A 14 -3.66 -23.16 -26.20
CA CYS A 14 -2.64 -23.28 -27.24
C CYS A 14 -2.33 -24.77 -27.48
N HIS A 15 -2.16 -25.18 -28.75
CA HIS A 15 -1.85 -26.57 -29.13
C HIS A 15 -0.49 -27.09 -28.64
N LEU A 16 0.38 -26.21 -28.12
CA LEU A 16 1.65 -26.53 -27.49
C LEU A 16 1.62 -26.01 -26.05
N SER A 17 1.99 -26.84 -25.08
CA SER A 17 2.00 -26.51 -23.64
C SER A 17 2.85 -25.28 -23.30
N GLU A 18 3.82 -24.94 -24.15
CA GLU A 18 4.78 -23.85 -24.00
C GLU A 18 4.44 -22.60 -24.84
N ALA A 19 3.44 -22.68 -25.73
CA ALA A 19 3.06 -21.52 -26.54
C ALA A 19 2.35 -20.47 -25.66
N LEU A 20 2.91 -19.26 -25.65
CA LEU A 20 2.36 -18.11 -24.95
C LEU A 20 1.10 -17.60 -25.67
N VAL A 21 0.05 -17.28 -24.91
CA VAL A 21 -1.12 -16.56 -25.44
C VAL A 21 -0.67 -15.14 -25.76
N THR A 22 -0.82 -14.72 -27.02
CA THR A 22 -0.32 -13.42 -27.46
C THR A 22 -1.06 -12.27 -26.78
N PRO A 23 -0.45 -11.08 -26.62
CA PRO A 23 -1.15 -9.92 -26.05
C PRO A 23 -2.43 -9.53 -26.81
N LEU A 24 -2.51 -9.83 -28.11
CA LEU A 24 -3.73 -9.60 -28.90
C LEU A 24 -4.84 -10.58 -28.50
N GLU A 25 -4.54 -11.88 -28.41
CA GLU A 25 -5.50 -12.89 -27.96
C GLU A 25 -5.96 -12.63 -26.52
N GLN A 26 -5.06 -12.19 -25.64
CA GLN A 26 -5.41 -11.79 -24.27
C GLN A 26 -6.41 -10.62 -24.26
N ARG A 27 -6.21 -9.59 -25.12
CA ARG A 27 -7.18 -8.48 -25.28
C ARG A 27 -8.52 -8.98 -25.80
N GLU A 28 -8.53 -9.92 -26.75
CA GLU A 28 -9.76 -10.50 -27.28
C GLU A 28 -10.51 -11.28 -26.21
N VAL A 29 -9.82 -12.12 -25.42
CA VAL A 29 -10.40 -12.83 -24.27
C VAL A 29 -11.06 -11.86 -23.30
N VAL A 30 -10.36 -10.81 -22.90
CA VAL A 30 -10.89 -9.79 -21.99
C VAL A 30 -12.05 -9.00 -22.61
N SER A 31 -11.99 -8.71 -23.91
CA SER A 31 -13.06 -8.06 -24.66
C SER A 31 -14.33 -8.92 -24.73
N LEU A 32 -14.18 -10.24 -24.91
CA LEU A 32 -15.29 -11.20 -24.88
C LEU A 32 -15.97 -11.19 -23.51
N LEU A 33 -15.20 -11.32 -22.43
CA LEU A 33 -15.72 -11.28 -21.06
C LEU A 33 -16.40 -9.95 -20.72
N ARG A 34 -15.85 -8.83 -21.19
CA ARG A 34 -16.43 -7.49 -20.97
C ARG A 34 -17.79 -7.32 -21.64
N ARG A 35 -17.99 -7.94 -22.81
CA ARG A 35 -19.24 -7.84 -23.60
C ARG A 35 -20.29 -8.87 -23.20
N ASP A 36 -19.95 -9.78 -22.30
CA ASP A 36 -20.83 -10.86 -21.88
C ASP A 36 -21.91 -10.36 -20.90
N SER A 37 -23.17 -10.38 -21.35
CA SER A 37 -24.33 -10.04 -20.52
C SER A 37 -24.58 -11.04 -19.38
N HIS A 38 -24.00 -12.24 -19.47
CA HIS A 38 -24.14 -13.33 -18.51
C HIS A 38 -22.81 -13.67 -17.82
N LEU A 39 -21.92 -12.69 -17.67
CA LEU A 39 -20.56 -12.87 -17.14
C LEU A 39 -20.50 -13.70 -15.84
N ALA A 40 -21.43 -13.54 -14.90
CA ALA A 40 -21.45 -14.35 -13.68
C ALA A 40 -21.63 -15.86 -13.94
N ALA A 41 -22.52 -16.22 -14.87
CA ALA A 41 -22.72 -17.62 -15.28
C ALA A 41 -21.50 -18.15 -16.04
N THR A 42 -20.90 -17.33 -16.91
CA THR A 42 -19.67 -17.66 -17.63
C THR A 42 -18.49 -17.89 -16.68
N LEU A 43 -18.33 -17.07 -15.64
CA LEU A 43 -17.31 -17.30 -14.61
C LEU A 43 -17.59 -18.60 -13.83
N GLY A 44 -18.87 -18.94 -13.60
CA GLY A 44 -19.28 -20.22 -13.01
C GLY A 44 -18.86 -21.41 -13.87
N GLU A 45 -19.12 -21.35 -15.17
CA GLU A 45 -18.73 -22.39 -16.15
C GLU A 45 -17.19 -22.54 -16.21
N LEU A 46 -16.46 -21.43 -16.33
CA LEU A 46 -14.99 -21.42 -16.33
C LEU A 46 -14.41 -21.99 -15.02
N HIS A 47 -15.04 -21.70 -13.88
CA HIS A 47 -14.62 -22.23 -12.59
C HIS A 47 -14.84 -23.75 -12.49
N GLN A 48 -16.03 -24.23 -12.87
CA GLN A 48 -16.37 -25.66 -12.86
C GLN A 48 -15.45 -26.49 -13.77
N ARG A 49 -15.00 -25.91 -14.88
CA ARG A 49 -14.09 -26.56 -15.84
C ARG A 49 -12.61 -26.38 -15.51
N GLY A 50 -12.26 -25.67 -14.43
CA GLY A 50 -10.88 -25.34 -14.09
C GLY A 50 -10.22 -24.30 -15.00
N ALA A 51 -10.90 -23.83 -16.05
CA ALA A 51 -10.42 -22.83 -16.99
C ALA A 51 -10.22 -21.44 -16.35
N LEU A 52 -10.89 -21.13 -15.23
CA LEU A 52 -10.68 -19.88 -14.50
C LEU A 52 -9.23 -19.73 -14.01
N LYS A 53 -8.60 -20.82 -13.58
CA LYS A 53 -7.18 -20.82 -13.18
C LYS A 53 -6.26 -20.50 -14.36
N VAL A 54 -6.55 -21.15 -15.50
CA VAL A 54 -5.83 -20.94 -16.75
C VAL A 54 -5.96 -19.50 -17.23
N LEU A 55 -7.15 -18.92 -17.14
CA LEU A 55 -7.42 -17.52 -17.47
C LEU A 55 -6.55 -16.56 -16.64
N VAL A 56 -6.50 -16.75 -15.33
CA VAL A 56 -5.67 -15.91 -14.44
C VAL A 56 -4.18 -16.05 -14.76
N ARG A 57 -3.70 -17.26 -15.01
CA ARG A 57 -2.29 -17.52 -15.36
C ARG A 57 -1.87 -16.94 -16.71
N ARG A 58 -2.72 -17.12 -17.73
CA ARG A 58 -2.34 -16.86 -19.14
C ARG A 58 -2.66 -15.45 -19.63
N VAL A 59 -3.42 -14.67 -18.88
CA VAL A 59 -3.62 -13.23 -19.15
C VAL A 59 -2.66 -12.43 -18.28
N ASP A 60 -1.42 -12.34 -18.75
CA ASP A 60 -0.29 -11.76 -18.02
C ASP A 60 0.13 -10.38 -18.53
N ALA A 61 -0.25 -9.99 -19.75
CA ALA A 61 0.11 -8.71 -20.34
C ALA A 61 -0.52 -7.57 -19.50
N PRO A 62 0.22 -6.48 -19.20
CA PRO A 62 -0.21 -5.53 -18.17
C PRO A 62 -1.60 -4.91 -18.39
N GLU A 63 -1.94 -4.51 -19.62
CA GLU A 63 -3.25 -3.89 -19.89
C GLU A 63 -4.40 -4.91 -19.86
N PRO A 64 -4.35 -6.05 -20.59
CA PRO A 64 -5.35 -7.10 -20.47
C PRO A 64 -5.52 -7.59 -19.03
N ARG A 65 -4.44 -7.75 -18.28
CA ARG A 65 -4.48 -8.20 -16.88
C ARG A 65 -5.18 -7.19 -15.98
N ARG A 66 -4.89 -5.89 -16.09
CA ARG A 66 -5.67 -4.85 -15.38
C ARG A 66 -7.17 -4.99 -15.67
N SER A 67 -7.51 -5.02 -16.95
CA SER A 67 -8.89 -5.12 -17.41
C SER A 67 -9.57 -6.41 -16.92
N LEU A 68 -8.83 -7.53 -16.86
CA LEU A 68 -9.32 -8.80 -16.32
C LEU A 68 -9.57 -8.70 -14.81
N MET A 69 -8.62 -8.15 -14.03
CA MET A 69 -8.78 -7.98 -12.58
C MET A 69 -10.00 -7.11 -12.24
N ASP A 70 -10.26 -6.06 -13.01
CA ASP A 70 -11.44 -5.20 -12.83
C ASP A 70 -12.75 -5.97 -13.02
N LEU A 71 -12.83 -6.80 -14.07
CA LEU A 71 -13.99 -7.65 -14.35
C LEU A 71 -14.19 -8.70 -13.26
N LEU A 72 -13.12 -9.41 -12.90
CA LEU A 72 -13.16 -10.48 -11.90
C LEU A 72 -13.51 -9.93 -10.52
N ALA A 73 -12.90 -8.82 -10.08
CA ALA A 73 -13.20 -8.24 -8.78
C ALA A 73 -14.66 -7.78 -8.67
N ALA A 74 -15.23 -7.26 -9.75
CA ALA A 74 -16.62 -6.78 -9.77
C ALA A 74 -17.67 -7.90 -9.82
N ARG A 75 -17.33 -9.09 -10.34
CA ARG A 75 -18.34 -10.12 -10.68
C ARG A 75 -18.11 -11.50 -10.09
N ALA A 76 -16.89 -11.81 -9.65
CA ALA A 76 -16.59 -13.11 -9.08
C ALA A 76 -17.28 -13.31 -7.73
N ASP A 77 -17.94 -14.46 -7.54
CA ASP A 77 -18.45 -14.86 -6.23
C ASP A 77 -17.32 -15.18 -5.24
N THR A 78 -17.67 -15.55 -4.00
CA THR A 78 -16.70 -15.86 -2.94
C THR A 78 -15.81 -17.06 -3.29
N ALA A 79 -16.36 -18.11 -3.90
CA ALA A 79 -15.61 -19.31 -4.24
C ALA A 79 -14.62 -19.04 -5.38
N GLN A 80 -15.08 -18.34 -6.42
CA GLN A 80 -14.27 -17.89 -7.55
C GLN A 80 -13.15 -16.95 -7.10
N ALA A 81 -13.45 -16.01 -6.20
CA ALA A 81 -12.45 -15.10 -5.64
C ALA A 81 -11.35 -15.84 -4.86
N GLY A 82 -11.72 -16.91 -4.13
CA GLY A 82 -10.77 -17.80 -3.49
C GLY A 82 -9.81 -18.40 -4.51
N VAL A 83 -10.34 -18.98 -5.60
CA VAL A 83 -9.50 -19.55 -6.67
C VAL A 83 -8.59 -18.50 -7.33
N ILE A 84 -9.10 -17.31 -7.62
CA ILE A 84 -8.30 -16.25 -8.24
C ILE A 84 -7.13 -15.84 -7.34
N ARG A 85 -7.38 -15.66 -6.04
CA ARG A 85 -6.35 -15.30 -5.07
C ARG A 85 -5.30 -16.41 -4.95
N ASP A 86 -5.75 -17.65 -4.81
CA ASP A 86 -4.84 -18.80 -4.65
C ASP A 86 -4.00 -18.98 -5.92
N GLU A 87 -4.57 -18.70 -7.09
CA GLU A 87 -3.87 -18.76 -8.36
C GLU A 87 -2.84 -17.64 -8.53
N LEU A 88 -3.19 -16.39 -8.20
CA LEU A 88 -2.22 -15.28 -8.19
C LEU A 88 -1.06 -15.56 -7.23
N ALA A 89 -1.31 -16.19 -6.08
CA ALA A 89 -0.26 -16.60 -5.15
C ALA A 89 0.61 -17.75 -5.68
N ALA A 90 0.03 -18.65 -6.50
CA ALA A 90 0.75 -19.79 -7.05
C ALA A 90 1.64 -19.46 -8.26
N ILE A 91 1.35 -18.39 -9.01
CA ILE A 91 2.16 -17.96 -10.17
C ILE A 91 3.62 -17.73 -9.74
N ASP A 92 3.83 -17.09 -8.58
CA ASP A 92 5.17 -16.82 -8.03
C ASP A 92 5.97 -18.09 -7.69
N LEU A 93 5.31 -19.16 -7.26
CA LEU A 93 5.96 -20.41 -6.86
C LEU A 93 6.42 -21.27 -8.05
N SER A 94 5.95 -20.96 -9.25
CA SER A 94 6.18 -21.75 -10.47
C SER A 94 7.25 -21.19 -11.41
N ALA A 95 7.75 -19.98 -11.15
CA ALA A 95 8.82 -19.39 -11.94
C ALA A 95 10.19 -19.92 -11.47
N PRO A 96 10.97 -20.62 -12.32
CA PRO A 96 12.35 -20.96 -11.96
C PRO A 96 13.16 -19.67 -11.77
N PRO A 97 14.12 -19.61 -10.84
CA PRO A 97 15.05 -18.50 -10.77
C PRO A 97 15.76 -18.40 -12.12
N LEU A 98 15.67 -17.24 -12.78
CA LEU A 98 16.38 -16.99 -14.03
C LEU A 98 17.87 -17.31 -13.84
N PRO A 99 18.50 -18.14 -14.69
CA PRO A 99 19.92 -18.34 -14.63
C PRO A 99 20.59 -17.01 -14.99
N LEU A 100 21.26 -16.40 -14.02
CA LEU A 100 22.12 -15.25 -14.25
C LEU A 100 23.23 -15.68 -15.20
N LEU A 101 23.18 -15.20 -16.44
CA LEU A 101 24.26 -15.26 -17.43
C LEU A 101 25.42 -14.35 -17.00
N HIS A 102 26.08 -14.66 -15.87
CA HIS A 102 27.43 -14.18 -15.55
C HIS A 102 28.07 -15.12 -14.51
N LYS A 103 29.10 -15.87 -14.94
CA LYS A 103 29.80 -16.89 -14.15
C LYS A 103 30.53 -16.37 -12.90
N ASP A 104 30.68 -15.05 -12.74
CA ASP A 104 31.46 -14.44 -11.66
C ASP A 104 30.65 -13.54 -10.71
N ALA A 105 29.32 -13.49 -10.87
CA ALA A 105 28.47 -12.79 -9.92
C ALA A 105 28.24 -13.68 -8.70
N ARG A 106 28.84 -13.32 -7.55
CA ARG A 106 28.33 -13.77 -6.24
C ARG A 106 26.80 -13.57 -6.24
N PRO A 107 26.00 -14.49 -5.68
CA PRO A 107 24.56 -14.34 -5.67
C PRO A 107 24.20 -13.02 -5.00
N GLN A 108 23.91 -11.99 -5.80
CA GLN A 108 23.23 -10.83 -5.29
C GLN A 108 21.82 -11.31 -4.98
N GLU A 109 21.38 -11.14 -3.74
CA GLU A 109 20.02 -11.40 -3.24
C GLU A 109 18.94 -10.53 -3.93
N GLY A 110 19.16 -10.09 -5.17
CA GLY A 110 18.26 -9.24 -5.95
C GLY A 110 17.46 -9.96 -7.05
N ALA A 111 17.60 -11.28 -7.22
CA ALA A 111 16.92 -12.04 -8.27
C ALA A 111 15.50 -12.53 -7.88
N ARG A 112 14.67 -11.64 -7.30
CA ARG A 112 13.27 -11.93 -6.89
C ARG A 112 12.27 -10.90 -7.43
N GLY A 113 12.39 -10.55 -8.71
CA GLY A 113 11.49 -9.59 -9.37
C GLY A 113 10.07 -10.12 -9.63
N ALA A 114 9.89 -11.44 -9.63
CA ALA A 114 8.59 -12.09 -9.79
C ALA A 114 7.70 -11.89 -8.55
N GLU A 115 8.25 -12.13 -7.35
CA GLU A 115 7.54 -12.09 -6.04
C GLU A 115 6.71 -10.80 -5.85
N LEU A 116 7.23 -9.65 -6.26
CA LEU A 116 6.54 -8.38 -6.03
C LEU A 116 5.39 -8.12 -7.02
N THR A 117 5.46 -8.70 -8.22
CA THR A 117 4.52 -8.39 -9.30
C THR A 117 3.15 -9.00 -8.99
N GLU A 118 3.13 -10.28 -8.64
CA GLU A 118 1.89 -11.01 -8.37
C GLU A 118 1.24 -10.63 -7.06
N GLU A 119 2.03 -10.36 -6.02
CA GLU A 119 1.55 -9.77 -4.77
C GLU A 119 0.76 -8.47 -5.02
N LEU A 120 1.26 -7.58 -5.88
CA LEU A 120 0.57 -6.33 -6.17
C LEU A 120 -0.69 -6.54 -7.02
N TRP A 121 -0.76 -7.58 -7.85
CA TRP A 121 -2.01 -8.00 -8.50
C TRP A 121 -3.03 -8.55 -7.50
N GLN A 122 -2.58 -9.35 -6.52
CA GLN A 122 -3.42 -9.81 -5.40
C GLN A 122 -4.00 -8.61 -4.64
N VAL A 123 -3.15 -7.64 -4.30
CA VAL A 123 -3.55 -6.41 -3.61
C VAL A 123 -4.58 -5.65 -4.43
N ARG A 124 -4.35 -5.42 -5.73
CA ARG A 124 -5.34 -4.75 -6.59
C ARG A 124 -6.65 -5.50 -6.60
N PHE A 125 -6.64 -6.80 -6.91
CA PHE A 125 -7.85 -7.62 -6.97
C PHE A 125 -8.66 -7.54 -5.68
N HIS A 126 -7.98 -7.67 -4.53
CA HIS A 126 -8.61 -7.59 -3.23
C HIS A 126 -9.21 -6.20 -2.96
N LEU A 127 -8.44 -5.12 -3.20
CA LEU A 127 -8.88 -3.75 -2.95
C LEU A 127 -10.07 -3.35 -3.83
N LEU A 128 -10.10 -3.79 -5.09
CA LEU A 128 -11.25 -3.61 -5.98
C LEU A 128 -12.52 -4.27 -5.40
N ARG A 129 -12.40 -5.48 -4.82
CA ARG A 129 -13.52 -6.16 -4.16
C ARG A 129 -14.01 -5.44 -2.91
N LEU A 130 -13.11 -4.77 -2.19
CA LEU A 130 -13.47 -3.90 -1.06
C LEU A 130 -14.09 -2.55 -1.50
N GLY A 131 -14.15 -2.30 -2.81
CA GLY A 131 -14.76 -1.12 -3.40
C GLY A 131 -13.81 0.06 -3.61
N VAL A 132 -12.49 -0.18 -3.65
CA VAL A 132 -11.54 0.83 -4.17
C VAL A 132 -11.81 1.00 -5.67
N PRO A 133 -11.93 2.23 -6.18
CA PRO A 133 -12.16 2.44 -7.61
C PRO A 133 -10.96 1.97 -8.43
N ALA A 134 -11.25 1.39 -9.60
CA ALA A 134 -10.22 0.86 -10.50
C ALA A 134 -9.28 1.94 -11.07
N HIS A 135 -9.79 3.17 -11.17
CA HIS A 135 -9.08 4.35 -11.64
C HIS A 135 -9.43 5.56 -10.77
N GLY A 136 -8.44 6.40 -10.50
CA GLY A 136 -8.61 7.68 -9.84
C GLY A 136 -8.79 8.85 -10.81
N GLN A 137 -8.70 10.06 -10.24
CA GLN A 137 -8.79 11.31 -10.98
C GLN A 137 -7.41 11.92 -11.21
N ARG A 138 -7.31 12.82 -12.20
CA ARG A 138 -6.09 13.63 -12.38
C ARG A 138 -5.85 14.49 -11.15
N PHE A 139 -4.60 14.51 -10.71
CA PHE A 139 -4.16 15.30 -9.57
C PHE A 139 -3.21 16.41 -10.04
N ASP A 140 -3.56 17.66 -9.73
CA ASP A 140 -2.69 18.82 -9.92
C ASP A 140 -2.04 19.19 -8.58
N GLU A 141 -0.72 19.09 -8.54
CA GLU A 141 0.09 19.40 -7.36
C GLU A 141 0.34 20.91 -7.18
N SER A 142 0.15 21.71 -8.24
CA SER A 142 0.53 23.13 -8.29
C SER A 142 0.03 23.96 -7.09
N PRO A 143 -1.22 23.81 -6.62
CA PRO A 143 -1.73 24.56 -5.46
C PRO A 143 -1.05 24.23 -4.13
N TYR A 144 -0.37 23.09 -4.04
CA TYR A 144 0.19 22.55 -2.81
C TYR A 144 1.70 22.74 -2.70
N ARG A 145 2.40 23.14 -3.78
CA ARG A 145 3.86 23.30 -3.78
C ARG A 145 4.37 24.22 -2.67
N ARG A 146 3.61 25.25 -2.32
CA ARG A 146 3.98 26.21 -1.26
C ARG A 146 4.01 25.61 0.15
N VAL A 147 3.30 24.49 0.38
CA VAL A 147 3.23 23.83 1.69
C VAL A 147 4.16 22.62 1.80
N ILE A 148 4.93 22.33 0.74
CA ILE A 148 5.99 21.33 0.72
C ILE A 148 7.31 22.08 0.83
N PRO A 149 8.05 21.96 1.95
CA PRO A 149 9.35 22.59 2.08
C PRO A 149 10.35 22.12 1.01
N LEU A 150 11.27 23.00 0.64
CA LEU A 150 12.33 22.69 -0.33
C LEU A 150 13.48 21.90 0.31
N ASP A 151 13.77 22.11 1.60
CA ASP A 151 14.78 21.32 2.30
C ASP A 151 14.22 19.94 2.67
N SER A 152 14.83 18.90 2.11
CA SER A 152 14.53 17.48 2.38
C SER A 152 14.63 17.05 3.86
N ARG A 153 15.21 17.88 4.72
CA ARG A 153 15.31 17.64 6.17
C ARG A 153 14.14 18.26 6.94
N GLU A 154 13.40 19.16 6.31
CA GLU A 154 12.26 19.79 6.95
C GLU A 154 11.07 18.82 7.08
N PRO A 155 10.17 19.08 8.04
CA PRO A 155 8.99 18.26 8.25
C PRO A 155 8.04 18.34 7.06
N PHE A 156 7.22 17.31 6.83
CA PHE A 156 6.28 17.27 5.70
C PHE A 156 6.99 17.30 4.34
N THR A 157 8.09 16.54 4.21
CA THR A 157 8.80 16.30 2.94
C THR A 157 8.88 14.82 2.55
N GLY A 158 8.31 13.92 3.38
CA GLY A 158 8.21 12.47 3.14
C GLY A 158 7.30 12.09 1.96
N GLN A 159 7.07 10.78 1.79
CA GLN A 159 6.24 10.21 0.72
C GLN A 159 4.81 10.78 0.68
N GLY A 160 4.25 11.09 1.84
CA GLY A 160 2.94 11.73 1.96
C GLY A 160 2.89 13.09 1.28
N ALA A 161 3.92 13.90 1.46
CA ALA A 161 4.01 15.25 0.95
C ALA A 161 4.57 15.35 -0.48
N THR A 162 5.35 14.38 -0.93
CA THR A 162 6.01 14.44 -2.26
C THR A 162 5.56 13.38 -3.25
N GLY A 163 4.95 12.29 -2.79
CA GLY A 163 4.67 11.12 -3.62
C GLY A 163 5.92 10.35 -4.05
N ILE A 164 7.09 10.67 -3.49
CA ILE A 164 8.35 9.98 -3.77
C ILE A 164 8.54 8.88 -2.72
N ARG A 165 8.69 7.63 -3.17
CA ARG A 165 8.85 6.48 -2.28
C ARG A 165 10.21 6.46 -1.58
N PRO A 166 10.30 5.93 -0.35
CA PRO A 166 11.55 5.75 0.39
C PRO A 166 12.64 5.03 -0.41
N ASP A 167 12.29 4.00 -1.17
CA ASP A 167 13.23 3.19 -1.97
C ASP A 167 13.76 3.92 -3.20
N ALA A 168 13.05 4.94 -3.68
CA ALA A 168 13.49 5.82 -4.76
C ALA A 168 14.38 6.97 -4.25
N ARG A 169 14.59 7.11 -2.94
CA ARG A 169 15.40 8.19 -2.35
C ARG A 169 16.86 7.80 -2.23
N THR A 170 17.73 8.79 -2.37
CA THR A 170 19.16 8.61 -2.15
C THR A 170 19.49 8.80 -0.68
N LEU A 171 20.11 7.77 -0.08
CA LEU A 171 20.71 7.89 1.25
C LEU A 171 21.79 8.99 1.27
N PRO A 172 21.76 9.88 2.26
CA PRO A 172 22.79 10.88 2.50
C PRO A 172 24.19 10.26 2.59
N ARG A 173 25.20 10.96 2.04
CA ARG A 173 26.59 10.47 2.05
C ARG A 173 27.13 10.25 3.47
N SER A 174 26.73 11.09 4.43
CA SER A 174 27.10 10.95 5.84
C SER A 174 26.60 9.62 6.43
N ASP A 175 25.35 9.23 6.16
CA ASP A 175 24.79 7.98 6.66
C ASP A 175 25.42 6.76 5.98
N LYS A 176 25.71 6.86 4.67
CA LYS A 176 26.48 5.84 3.95
C LYS A 176 27.87 5.65 4.57
N TRP A 177 28.53 6.75 4.94
CA TRP A 177 29.86 6.72 5.55
C TRP A 177 29.81 6.11 6.96
N SER A 178 28.86 6.51 7.81
CA SER A 178 28.69 5.93 9.14
C SER A 178 28.42 4.43 9.08
N ARG A 179 27.56 3.98 8.14
CA ARG A 179 27.31 2.56 7.90
C ARG A 179 28.58 1.81 7.47
N TRP A 180 29.38 2.40 6.58
CA TRP A 180 30.65 1.81 6.13
C TRP A 180 31.67 1.68 7.28
N ARG A 181 31.71 2.64 8.21
CA ARG A 181 32.64 2.63 9.35
C ARG A 181 32.11 1.92 10.60
N GLN A 182 30.89 1.39 10.57
CA GLN A 182 30.22 0.84 11.75
C GLN A 182 30.21 1.79 12.94
N VAL A 183 30.16 3.10 12.67
CA VAL A 183 30.03 4.14 13.69
C VAL A 183 28.58 4.62 13.71
N PRO A 184 28.08 5.13 14.85
CA PRO A 184 26.76 5.72 14.89
C PRO A 184 26.62 6.79 13.79
N PRO A 185 25.50 6.81 13.04
CA PRO A 185 25.22 7.93 12.16
C PRO A 185 25.23 9.22 12.97
N PRO A 186 25.69 10.35 12.39
CA PRO A 186 25.55 11.63 13.06
C PRO A 186 24.08 11.80 13.49
N PRO A 187 23.82 12.38 14.68
CA PRO A 187 22.45 12.68 15.09
C PRO A 187 21.78 13.46 13.96
N THR A 188 20.53 13.10 13.65
CA THR A 188 19.73 13.80 12.65
C THR A 188 19.82 15.30 12.93
N LEU A 189 20.27 16.09 11.94
CA LEU A 189 20.40 17.55 12.06
C LEU A 189 19.06 18.23 12.42
N ALA A 190 17.95 17.53 12.18
CA ALA A 190 16.70 17.67 12.91
C ALA A 190 16.03 16.30 12.86
N PRO A 191 15.87 15.56 13.98
CA PRO A 191 14.83 14.52 14.00
C PRO A 191 13.51 15.21 13.61
N GLY A 192 12.74 14.64 12.67
CA GLY A 192 11.46 15.23 12.29
C GLY A 192 10.65 15.55 13.55
N PRO A 193 9.99 16.73 13.65
CA PRO A 193 10.04 17.65 14.80
C PRO A 193 9.96 16.99 16.18
N SER A 194 11.00 16.28 16.60
CA SER A 194 10.81 15.31 17.68
C SER A 194 10.74 16.08 18.99
N GLY A 195 9.52 16.28 19.47
CA GLY A 195 9.24 16.79 20.81
C GLY A 195 8.43 18.08 20.87
N ASP A 196 8.45 18.95 19.85
CA ASP A 196 7.70 20.23 19.88
C ASP A 196 6.75 20.40 18.70
N TRP A 197 5.77 19.49 18.65
CA TRP A 197 4.68 19.53 17.67
C TRP A 197 3.82 20.79 17.79
N ALA A 198 3.72 21.36 18.99
CA ALA A 198 2.98 22.59 19.24
C ALA A 198 3.64 23.77 18.51
N SER A 199 4.95 23.94 18.62
CA SER A 199 5.68 24.98 17.86
C SER A 199 5.64 24.74 16.35
N TYR A 200 5.66 23.49 15.90
CA TYR A 200 5.46 23.19 14.47
C TYR A 200 4.08 23.66 13.99
N LEU A 201 3.01 23.29 14.70
CA LEU A 201 1.65 23.71 14.35
C LEU A 201 1.46 25.22 14.46
N ALA A 202 2.09 25.89 15.43
CA ALA A 202 2.01 27.34 15.60
C ALA A 202 2.63 28.12 14.43
N LYS A 203 3.60 27.53 13.72
CA LYS A 203 4.20 28.11 12.50
C LYS A 203 3.30 27.97 11.27
N LEU A 204 2.33 27.05 11.30
CA LEU A 204 1.42 26.79 10.18
C LEU A 204 0.10 27.54 10.37
N GLY A 205 -0.22 28.44 9.43
CA GLY A 205 -1.56 29.02 9.35
C GLY A 205 -2.62 27.96 9.05
N ALA A 206 -3.87 28.20 9.48
CA ALA A 206 -4.99 27.27 9.24
C ALA A 206 -5.17 26.90 7.75
N LYS A 207 -4.89 27.84 6.84
CA LYS A 207 -4.92 27.59 5.39
C LYS A 207 -3.87 26.59 4.95
N ASP A 208 -2.66 26.66 5.49
CA ASP A 208 -1.57 25.76 5.11
C ASP A 208 -1.78 24.38 5.73
N ARG A 209 -2.26 24.31 6.99
CA ARG A 209 -2.71 23.06 7.60
C ARG A 209 -3.75 22.33 6.74
N LEU A 210 -4.76 23.08 6.25
CA LEU A 210 -5.79 22.54 5.36
C LEU A 210 -5.23 22.10 4.00
N LEU A 211 -4.28 22.85 3.43
CA LEU A 211 -3.62 22.46 2.17
C LEU A 211 -2.79 21.19 2.33
N GLN A 212 -2.05 21.04 3.43
CA GLN A 212 -1.32 19.81 3.75
C GLN A 212 -2.27 18.61 3.85
N ALA A 213 -3.40 18.77 4.55
CA ALA A 213 -4.42 17.72 4.67
C ALA A 213 -4.99 17.33 3.30
N LYS A 214 -5.39 18.33 2.48
CA LYS A 214 -5.89 18.09 1.11
C LYS A 214 -4.85 17.43 0.22
N LEU A 215 -3.58 17.83 0.31
CA LEU A 215 -2.49 17.23 -0.46
C LEU A 215 -2.35 15.74 -0.15
N VAL A 216 -2.26 15.38 1.14
CA VAL A 216 -2.13 13.98 1.56
C VAL A 216 -3.31 13.16 1.07
N LEU A 217 -4.53 13.68 1.13
CA LEU A 217 -5.74 12.96 0.73
C LEU A 217 -5.90 12.81 -0.80
N ARG A 218 -5.62 13.88 -1.55
CA ARG A 218 -5.92 13.94 -2.99
C ARG A 218 -4.82 13.37 -3.87
N ARG A 219 -3.59 13.24 -3.36
CA ARG A 219 -2.52 12.61 -4.11
C ARG A 219 -2.90 11.16 -4.46
N PRO A 220 -2.67 10.71 -5.71
CA PRO A 220 -2.82 9.31 -6.09
C PRO A 220 -1.95 8.39 -5.23
N LEU A 221 -2.33 7.12 -5.12
CA LEU A 221 -1.50 6.12 -4.45
C LEU A 221 -0.10 6.08 -5.08
N THR A 222 0.89 6.30 -4.25
CA THR A 222 2.29 6.04 -4.56
C THR A 222 2.52 4.54 -4.43
N THR A 223 2.83 3.87 -5.54
CA THR A 223 2.89 2.40 -5.62
C THR A 223 4.24 1.89 -6.11
N LEU A 224 4.60 0.67 -5.69
CA LEU A 224 5.73 -0.09 -6.18
C LEU A 224 5.62 -0.46 -7.65
N MET A 225 4.39 -0.61 -8.17
CA MET A 225 4.17 -1.02 -9.56
C MET A 225 3.04 -0.22 -10.20
N PRO A 226 3.34 0.96 -10.79
CA PRO A 226 2.36 1.82 -11.46
C PRO A 226 1.60 1.09 -12.57
N THR A 227 2.19 0.07 -13.19
CA THR A 227 1.53 -0.76 -14.20
C THR A 227 0.36 -1.57 -13.65
N VAL A 228 0.26 -1.84 -12.35
CA VAL A 228 -0.93 -2.50 -11.75
C VAL A 228 -2.12 -1.57 -11.73
N TRP A 229 -1.89 -0.32 -11.31
CA TRP A 229 -2.95 0.67 -11.16
C TRP A 229 -3.29 1.39 -12.47
N GLY A 230 -2.36 1.37 -13.43
CA GLY A 230 -2.48 2.11 -14.68
C GLY A 230 -2.11 3.60 -14.50
N PRO A 231 -2.45 4.44 -15.48
CA PRO A 231 -1.98 5.83 -15.52
C PRO A 231 -2.60 6.73 -14.46
N LEU A 232 -3.74 6.33 -13.86
CA LEU A 232 -4.47 7.11 -12.87
C LEU A 232 -4.83 6.19 -11.68
N PRO A 233 -3.88 5.96 -10.76
CA PRO A 233 -4.19 5.27 -9.50
C PRO A 233 -5.26 6.03 -8.71
N PRO A 234 -6.06 5.32 -7.88
CA PRO A 234 -7.00 5.98 -6.97
C PRO A 234 -6.26 6.94 -6.03
N SER A 235 -6.98 7.90 -5.50
CA SER A 235 -6.50 8.79 -4.45
C SER A 235 -6.34 8.05 -3.13
N ARG A 236 -5.47 8.56 -2.25
CA ARG A 236 -5.35 8.06 -0.88
C ARG A 236 -6.67 8.18 -0.12
N ALA A 237 -7.48 9.22 -0.36
CA ALA A 237 -8.80 9.38 0.25
C ALA A 237 -9.76 8.23 -0.07
N GLU A 238 -9.78 7.76 -1.32
CA GLU A 238 -10.61 6.63 -1.74
C GLU A 238 -10.21 5.35 -1.01
N LEU A 239 -8.89 5.07 -0.93
CA LEU A 239 -8.41 3.91 -0.20
C LEU A 239 -8.62 4.02 1.32
N ILE A 240 -8.37 5.19 1.92
CA ILE A 240 -8.59 5.42 3.35
C ILE A 240 -10.07 5.17 3.70
N SER A 241 -11.01 5.60 2.85
CA SER A 241 -12.43 5.35 3.05
C SER A 241 -12.75 3.85 3.05
N VAL A 242 -12.15 3.09 2.14
CA VAL A 242 -12.33 1.64 2.07
C VAL A 242 -11.69 0.94 3.26
N ALA A 243 -10.45 1.28 3.62
CA ALA A 243 -9.76 0.73 4.77
C ALA A 243 -10.54 0.99 6.06
N ALA A 244 -11.03 2.22 6.24
CA ALA A 244 -11.82 2.58 7.41
C ALA A 244 -13.12 1.76 7.52
N ARG A 245 -13.85 1.56 6.40
CA ARG A 245 -15.03 0.67 6.39
C ARG A 245 -14.66 -0.77 6.72
N GLN A 246 -13.61 -1.30 6.10
CA GLN A 246 -13.15 -2.68 6.31
C GLN A 246 -12.86 -2.95 7.79
N TYR A 247 -12.28 -1.97 8.50
CA TYR A 247 -11.88 -2.11 9.89
C TYR A 247 -12.82 -1.42 10.89
N GLY A 248 -14.01 -0.96 10.47
CA GLY A 248 -14.99 -0.33 11.36
C GLY A 248 -14.47 0.94 12.07
N LEU A 249 -13.68 1.74 11.36
CA LEU A 249 -13.07 3.00 11.83
C LEU A 249 -13.69 4.21 11.13
N GLU A 250 -13.53 5.41 11.72
CA GLU A 250 -13.81 6.66 11.02
C GLU A 250 -12.67 6.97 10.01
N PRO A 251 -12.96 7.28 8.72
CA PRO A 251 -11.93 7.62 7.75
C PRO A 251 -11.05 8.80 8.15
N ALA A 252 -11.64 9.80 8.81
CA ALA A 252 -10.91 10.97 9.31
C ALA A 252 -9.89 10.61 10.40
N LEU A 253 -10.15 9.57 11.22
CA LEU A 253 -9.18 9.08 12.21
C LEU A 253 -7.96 8.46 11.54
N VAL A 254 -8.19 7.56 10.56
CA VAL A 254 -7.10 6.94 9.80
C VAL A 254 -6.29 8.02 9.10
N ALA A 255 -6.96 8.92 8.38
CA ALA A 255 -6.31 10.04 7.69
C ALA A 255 -5.50 10.96 8.63
N ALA A 256 -6.02 11.24 9.83
CA ALA A 256 -5.35 12.06 10.83
C ALA A 256 -4.02 11.46 11.27
N LEU A 257 -4.02 10.14 11.53
CA LEU A 257 -2.81 9.41 11.88
C LEU A 257 -1.76 9.52 10.76
N LEU A 258 -2.18 9.28 9.50
CA LEU A 258 -1.28 9.40 8.35
C LEU A 258 -0.73 10.83 8.24
N LEU A 259 -1.58 11.86 8.34
CA LEU A 259 -1.13 13.26 8.25
C LEU A 259 -0.18 13.65 9.37
N ALA A 260 -0.45 13.23 10.61
CA ALA A 260 0.46 13.49 11.72
C ALA A 260 1.82 12.80 11.49
N GLY A 261 1.81 11.52 11.08
CA GLY A 261 3.02 10.80 10.69
C GLY A 261 3.81 11.54 9.61
N GLN A 262 3.12 12.03 8.58
CA GLN A 262 3.74 12.74 7.47
C GLN A 262 4.23 14.15 7.83
N ARG A 263 3.54 14.87 8.72
CA ARG A 263 4.01 16.14 9.27
C ARG A 263 5.24 15.96 10.14
N ALA A 264 5.34 14.83 10.83
CA ALA A 264 6.51 14.47 11.64
C ALA A 264 7.67 13.92 10.80
N GLN A 265 7.47 13.60 9.53
CA GLN A 265 8.45 12.92 8.69
C GLN A 265 9.17 13.86 7.72
N SER A 266 10.49 13.72 7.62
CA SER A 266 11.30 14.31 6.54
C SER A 266 11.66 13.28 5.46
N ALA A 267 11.96 13.74 4.25
CA ALA A 267 12.48 12.88 3.18
C ALA A 267 13.76 12.14 3.58
N HIS A 268 14.61 12.81 4.37
CA HIS A 268 15.88 12.27 4.85
C HIS A 268 15.67 11.14 5.86
N GLU A 269 14.80 11.36 6.85
CA GLU A 269 14.42 10.36 7.85
C GLU A 269 13.79 9.13 7.19
N GLU A 270 12.90 9.34 6.23
CA GLU A 270 12.28 8.29 5.45
C GLU A 270 13.29 7.40 4.72
N ALA A 271 14.26 8.00 4.02
CA ALA A 271 15.32 7.27 3.33
C ALA A 271 16.19 6.47 4.33
N ARG A 272 16.48 7.06 5.50
CA ARG A 272 17.25 6.40 6.55
C ARG A 272 16.50 5.21 7.15
N HIS A 273 15.22 5.37 7.52
CA HIS A 273 14.41 4.28 8.06
C HIS A 273 14.31 3.11 7.08
N TYR A 274 14.11 3.40 5.79
CA TYR A 274 14.11 2.35 4.77
C TYR A 274 15.46 1.63 4.64
N ALA A 275 16.57 2.37 4.69
CA ALA A 275 17.92 1.78 4.61
C ALA A 275 18.30 0.93 5.82
N LEU A 276 17.79 1.28 6.99
CA LEU A 276 17.96 0.52 8.23
C LEU A 276 17.06 -0.72 8.20
N ALA A 277 15.79 -0.58 7.80
CA ALA A 277 14.84 -1.70 7.68
C ALA A 277 15.35 -2.77 6.70
N THR A 278 15.86 -2.34 5.54
CA THR A 278 16.49 -3.23 4.55
C THR A 278 17.81 -3.84 5.05
N GLY A 279 18.43 -3.24 6.07
CA GLY A 279 19.58 -3.78 6.80
C GLY A 279 19.20 -4.74 7.94
N GLY A 280 17.91 -5.00 8.17
CA GLY A 280 17.43 -5.92 9.21
C GLY A 280 16.98 -5.25 10.51
N GLU A 281 16.98 -3.91 10.59
CA GLU A 281 16.52 -3.21 11.79
C GLU A 281 14.98 -3.29 11.93
N PRO A 282 14.46 -3.93 12.99
CA PRO A 282 13.05 -4.32 13.05
C PRO A 282 12.11 -3.19 13.48
N HIS A 283 12.62 -2.11 14.07
CA HIS A 283 11.83 -1.01 14.65
C HIS A 283 11.73 0.23 13.73
N CYS A 284 12.16 0.12 12.48
CA CYS A 284 12.08 1.22 11.52
C CYS A 284 10.65 1.48 11.07
N LEU A 285 10.26 2.76 11.09
CA LEU A 285 8.93 3.22 10.69
C LEU A 285 8.91 3.55 9.20
N LEU A 286 8.00 2.90 8.45
CA LEU A 286 7.94 2.98 7.00
C LEU A 286 6.59 3.50 6.48
N GLY A 287 6.65 4.18 5.34
CA GLY A 287 5.49 4.62 4.55
C GLY A 287 4.57 5.62 5.24
N LEU A 288 3.38 5.79 4.70
CA LEU A 288 2.44 6.85 5.09
C LEU A 288 2.10 6.85 6.59
N GLY A 289 1.76 5.68 7.12
CA GLY A 289 1.32 5.46 8.50
C GLY A 289 2.44 5.15 9.46
N GLN A 290 3.71 5.27 9.04
CA GLN A 290 4.87 5.02 9.91
C GLN A 290 4.76 3.65 10.59
N VAL A 291 4.53 2.61 9.79
CA VAL A 291 4.33 1.24 10.29
C VAL A 291 5.69 0.60 10.52
N ALA A 292 5.93 0.07 11.73
CA ALA A 292 7.12 -0.70 12.03
C ALA A 292 7.08 -2.09 11.39
N VAL A 293 8.19 -2.53 10.80
CA VAL A 293 8.30 -3.88 10.17
C VAL A 293 7.99 -4.98 11.18
N SER A 294 8.55 -4.91 12.39
CA SER A 294 8.26 -5.87 13.47
C SER A 294 6.79 -5.96 13.83
N VAL A 295 6.08 -4.83 13.88
CA VAL A 295 4.65 -4.77 14.19
C VAL A 295 3.85 -5.37 13.05
N ALA A 296 4.20 -5.06 11.80
CA ALA A 296 3.55 -5.64 10.63
C ALA A 296 3.63 -7.17 10.61
N THR A 297 4.78 -7.73 10.98
CA THR A 297 4.97 -9.18 11.09
C THR A 297 4.25 -9.77 12.29
N ARG A 298 4.46 -9.20 13.49
CA ARG A 298 3.91 -9.72 14.75
C ARG A 298 2.37 -9.77 14.73
N ASP A 299 1.74 -8.71 14.24
CA ASP A 299 0.29 -8.53 14.29
C ASP A 299 -0.41 -8.90 12.96
N GLY A 300 0.33 -9.44 11.99
CA GLY A 300 -0.21 -9.86 10.70
C GLY A 300 -0.91 -8.73 9.94
N LEU A 301 -0.32 -7.53 9.92
CA LEU A 301 -1.00 -6.31 9.44
C LEU A 301 -1.34 -6.34 7.94
N LEU A 302 -0.66 -7.19 7.16
CA LEU A 302 -0.89 -7.34 5.71
C LEU A 302 -1.74 -8.56 5.35
N SER A 303 -2.17 -9.38 6.31
CA SER A 303 -2.83 -10.67 6.04
C SER A 303 -4.19 -10.56 5.36
N ASP A 304 -4.80 -9.38 5.38
CA ASP A 304 -6.13 -9.17 4.80
C ASP A 304 -6.03 -8.79 3.32
N VAL A 305 -4.85 -8.36 2.86
CA VAL A 305 -4.60 -7.93 1.48
C VAL A 305 -3.59 -8.81 0.73
N LEU A 306 -2.75 -9.56 1.46
CA LEU A 306 -1.81 -10.53 0.92
C LEU A 306 -2.13 -11.93 1.44
N SER A 307 -1.90 -12.95 0.60
CA SER A 307 -2.07 -14.33 1.00
C SER A 307 -1.09 -14.74 2.09
N ALA A 308 -1.47 -15.73 2.91
CA ALA A 308 -0.58 -16.30 3.92
C ALA A 308 0.70 -16.87 3.30
N GLU A 309 0.62 -17.35 2.06
CA GLU A 309 1.77 -17.89 1.34
C GLU A 309 2.78 -16.81 0.95
N ALA A 310 2.30 -15.68 0.43
CA ALA A 310 3.15 -14.51 0.15
C ALA A 310 3.87 -14.02 1.43
N LEU A 311 3.17 -14.01 2.56
CA LEU A 311 3.73 -13.54 3.83
C LEU A 311 4.65 -14.56 4.52
N ARG A 312 4.44 -15.87 4.32
CA ARG A 312 5.20 -16.95 5.00
C ARG A 312 6.70 -16.86 4.71
N HIS A 313 7.06 -16.44 3.51
CA HIS A 313 8.45 -16.42 3.03
C HIS A 313 9.01 -15.00 2.83
N ALA A 314 8.25 -13.98 3.24
CA ALA A 314 8.65 -12.59 3.10
C ALA A 314 9.85 -12.28 4.02
N SER A 315 10.99 -11.95 3.42
CA SER A 315 12.15 -11.47 4.17
C SER A 315 11.86 -10.10 4.79
N PRO A 316 12.59 -9.68 5.85
CA PRO A 316 12.46 -8.32 6.39
C PRO A 316 12.65 -7.23 5.33
N LEU A 317 13.56 -7.44 4.36
CA LEU A 317 13.77 -6.53 3.24
C LEU A 317 12.54 -6.47 2.32
N HIS A 318 11.92 -7.61 2.03
CA HIS A 318 10.70 -7.67 1.22
C HIS A 318 9.52 -6.99 1.90
N LEU A 319 9.30 -7.27 3.19
CA LEU A 319 8.29 -6.58 4.00
C LEU A 319 8.54 -5.07 4.08
N ALA A 320 9.80 -4.65 4.25
CA ALA A 320 10.15 -3.23 4.24
C ALA A 320 9.80 -2.56 2.90
N ARG A 321 10.04 -3.24 1.78
CA ARG A 321 9.65 -2.77 0.43
C ARG A 321 8.14 -2.66 0.30
N LEU A 322 7.40 -3.70 0.68
CA LEU A 322 5.94 -3.72 0.65
C LEU A 322 5.32 -2.57 1.44
N LEU A 323 5.86 -2.27 2.63
CA LEU A 323 5.40 -1.16 3.47
C LEU A 323 5.72 0.24 2.87
N THR A 324 6.49 0.34 1.79
CA THR A 324 6.63 1.60 1.04
C THR A 324 5.51 1.84 0.02
N ASP A 325 4.68 0.85 -0.26
CA ASP A 325 3.49 1.02 -1.10
C ASP A 325 2.35 1.63 -0.29
N ASP A 326 1.78 2.74 -0.77
CA ASP A 326 0.68 3.43 -0.08
C ASP A 326 -0.49 2.47 0.19
N ALA A 327 -0.78 1.54 -0.72
CA ALA A 327 -1.94 0.67 -0.62
C ALA A 327 -1.82 -0.28 0.58
N LEU A 328 -0.68 -0.94 0.67
CA LEU A 328 -0.34 -1.86 1.75
C LEU A 328 -0.19 -1.12 3.07
N ASN A 329 0.47 0.04 3.06
CA ASN A 329 0.75 0.81 4.27
C ASN A 329 -0.53 1.40 4.89
N ILE A 330 -1.46 1.92 4.08
CA ILE A 330 -2.76 2.42 4.56
C ILE A 330 -3.58 1.29 5.19
N MET A 331 -3.62 0.12 4.55
CA MET A 331 -4.33 -1.04 5.08
C MET A 331 -3.71 -1.57 6.37
N ALA A 332 -2.38 -1.62 6.45
CA ALA A 332 -1.66 -2.00 7.67
C ALA A 332 -1.91 -1.03 8.83
N ALA A 333 -1.84 0.28 8.58
CA ALA A 333 -2.08 1.31 9.59
C ALA A 333 -3.53 1.26 10.12
N ALA A 334 -4.50 1.07 9.23
CA ALA A 334 -5.91 0.93 9.62
C ALA A 334 -6.15 -0.35 10.42
N LYS A 335 -5.56 -1.48 10.04
CA LYS A 335 -5.64 -2.73 10.81
C LYS A 335 -5.03 -2.59 12.19
N ALA A 336 -3.84 -1.99 12.29
CA ALA A 336 -3.19 -1.75 13.57
C ALA A 336 -4.03 -0.86 14.50
N LEU A 337 -4.64 0.21 13.97
CA LEU A 337 -5.58 1.04 14.73
C LEU A 337 -6.77 0.23 15.23
N ARG A 338 -7.33 -0.67 14.42
CA ARG A 338 -8.44 -1.53 14.83
C ARG A 338 -8.05 -2.48 15.96
N LEU A 339 -6.91 -3.17 15.84
CA LEU A 339 -6.42 -4.07 16.90
C LEU A 339 -6.21 -3.32 18.23
N LEU A 340 -5.65 -2.11 18.16
CA LEU A 340 -5.50 -1.24 19.35
C LEU A 340 -6.83 -0.77 19.93
N ALA A 341 -7.83 -0.55 19.08
CA ALA A 341 -9.12 -0.10 19.53
C ALA A 341 -9.91 -1.25 20.19
N GLU A 342 -9.81 -2.48 19.67
CA GLU A 342 -10.42 -3.67 20.26
C GLU A 342 -9.85 -4.00 21.65
N THR A 343 -8.54 -3.81 21.85
CA THR A 343 -7.91 -4.06 23.16
C THR A 343 -8.30 -3.05 24.24
N ARG A 344 -8.78 -1.85 23.85
CA ARG A 344 -9.06 -0.74 24.79
C ARG A 344 -10.54 -0.43 24.97
N ALA A 345 -11.35 -0.67 23.95
CA ALA A 345 -12.78 -0.41 23.96
C ALA A 345 -13.46 -1.40 22.99
N PRO A 346 -13.70 -2.65 23.41
CA PRO A 346 -14.27 -3.68 22.54
C PRO A 346 -15.68 -3.27 22.08
N GLY A 347 -15.88 -3.16 20.77
CA GLY A 347 -17.15 -2.76 20.18
C GLY A 347 -17.17 -2.90 18.65
N PRO A 348 -18.37 -3.06 18.04
CA PRO A 348 -18.48 -3.35 16.62
C PRO A 348 -18.15 -2.15 15.71
N ARG A 349 -18.30 -0.89 16.20
CA ARG A 349 -18.02 0.31 15.39
C ARG A 349 -17.51 1.47 16.24
N PHE A 350 -16.44 2.12 15.79
CA PHE A 350 -15.90 3.35 16.39
C PHE A 350 -16.53 4.60 15.75
N GLU A 351 -17.86 4.61 15.69
CA GLU A 351 -18.62 5.77 15.22
C GLU A 351 -18.81 6.72 16.43
N HIS A 352 -18.32 7.96 16.30
CA HIS A 352 -18.36 9.01 17.34
C HIS A 352 -17.32 8.91 18.47
N LEU A 353 -16.04 8.88 18.10
CA LEU A 353 -14.96 9.04 19.08
C LEU A 353 -14.92 10.47 19.64
N HIS A 354 -15.03 10.61 20.95
CA HIS A 354 -14.67 11.85 21.63
C HIS A 354 -13.16 12.10 21.58
N ALA A 355 -12.74 13.36 21.74
CA ALA A 355 -11.34 13.77 21.67
C ALA A 355 -10.39 12.92 22.53
N GLY A 356 -10.83 12.53 23.73
CA GLY A 356 -10.05 11.66 24.64
C GLY A 356 -9.75 10.29 24.04
N HIS A 357 -10.68 9.68 23.32
CA HIS A 357 -10.47 8.38 22.67
C HIS A 357 -9.48 8.50 21.50
N ILE A 358 -9.59 9.54 20.69
CA ILE A 358 -8.68 9.79 19.56
C ILE A 358 -7.24 9.94 20.07
N ARG A 359 -7.04 10.79 21.08
CA ARG A 359 -5.74 11.00 21.72
C ARG A 359 -5.18 9.69 22.27
N ALA A 360 -5.99 8.94 23.02
CA ALA A 360 -5.56 7.68 23.62
C ALA A 360 -5.13 6.65 22.57
N LEU A 361 -5.91 6.48 21.50
CA LEU A 361 -5.59 5.58 20.39
C LEU A 361 -4.32 6.00 19.65
N ALA A 362 -4.18 7.29 19.36
CA ALA A 362 -2.97 7.84 18.74
C ALA A 362 -1.72 7.59 19.59
N THR A 363 -1.79 7.84 20.90
CA THR A 363 -0.71 7.51 21.84
C THR A 363 -0.40 6.02 21.86
N ALA A 364 -1.42 5.15 21.76
CA ALA A 364 -1.23 3.70 21.68
C ALA A 364 -0.50 3.29 20.41
N TYR A 365 -0.89 3.89 19.28
CA TYR A 365 -0.33 3.60 17.97
C TYR A 365 1.17 3.89 17.94
N THR A 366 1.59 5.05 18.41
CA THR A 366 3.03 5.41 18.43
C THR A 366 3.83 4.50 19.36
N ARG A 367 3.23 4.04 20.47
CA ARG A 367 3.86 3.07 21.38
C ARG A 367 4.08 1.70 20.78
N LEU A 368 3.42 1.35 19.67
CA LEU A 368 3.74 0.10 18.96
C LEU A 368 5.20 0.08 18.47
N ALA A 369 5.80 1.24 18.25
CA ALA A 369 7.16 1.37 17.71
C ALA A 369 8.14 2.11 18.63
N GLN A 370 7.65 2.99 19.52
CA GLN A 370 8.49 3.83 20.37
C GLN A 370 7.93 3.94 21.79
N ASP A 371 8.69 3.49 22.79
CA ASP A 371 8.37 3.69 24.19
C ASP A 371 8.88 5.07 24.67
N GLY A 372 8.03 5.85 25.36
CA GLY A 372 8.46 7.08 26.02
C GLY A 372 7.39 8.18 26.24
N PRO A 373 7.76 9.25 26.97
CA PRO A 373 6.87 10.38 27.30
C PRO A 373 6.41 11.20 26.08
N GLN A 374 7.12 11.12 24.96
CA GLN A 374 6.74 11.75 23.68
C GLN A 374 5.39 11.24 23.13
N ALA A 375 4.96 10.03 23.53
CA ALA A 375 3.71 9.43 23.07
C ALA A 375 2.46 10.19 23.54
N THR A 376 2.51 10.92 24.66
CA THR A 376 1.34 11.70 25.15
C THR A 376 1.13 12.94 24.29
N ALA A 377 2.19 13.70 24.00
CA ALA A 377 2.13 14.86 23.10
C ALA A 377 1.72 14.47 21.66
N TRP A 378 2.01 13.23 21.26
CA TRP A 378 1.56 12.69 19.98
C TRP A 378 0.03 12.58 19.89
N GLY A 379 -0.65 12.25 20.98
CA GLY A 379 -2.11 12.15 21.02
C GLY A 379 -2.78 13.48 20.64
N ASP A 380 -2.27 14.59 21.20
CA ASP A 380 -2.75 15.94 20.87
C ASP A 380 -2.41 16.33 19.43
N PHE A 381 -1.21 15.99 18.95
CA PHE A 381 -0.80 16.28 17.57
C PHE A 381 -1.67 15.56 16.53
N VAL A 382 -2.03 14.31 16.77
CA VAL A 382 -2.97 13.57 15.92
C VAL A 382 -4.37 14.13 16.03
N TYR A 383 -4.82 14.58 17.21
CA TYR A 383 -6.12 15.21 17.35
C TYR A 383 -6.23 16.51 16.54
N GLU A 384 -5.19 17.34 16.53
CA GLU A 384 -5.12 18.53 15.66
C GLU A 384 -5.16 18.16 14.17
N ALA A 385 -4.47 17.10 13.77
CA ALA A 385 -4.55 16.56 12.41
C ALA A 385 -5.97 16.03 12.08
N TYR A 386 -6.68 15.46 13.07
CA TYR A 386 -8.06 15.02 12.92
C TYR A 386 -9.00 16.20 12.65
N LEU A 387 -8.86 17.31 13.39
CA LEU A 387 -9.63 18.53 13.13
C LEU A 387 -9.36 19.06 11.72
N ASP A 388 -8.09 19.07 11.28
CA ASP A 388 -7.73 19.46 9.90
C ASP A 388 -8.39 18.54 8.87
N MET A 389 -8.39 17.22 9.11
CA MET A 389 -9.03 16.24 8.22
C MET A 389 -10.53 16.45 8.14
N LYS A 390 -11.23 16.71 9.25
CA LYS A 390 -12.66 17.05 9.23
C LYS A 390 -12.91 18.35 8.45
N ALA A 391 -12.03 19.35 8.60
CA ALA A 391 -12.15 20.62 7.87
C ALA A 391 -11.98 20.46 6.34
N THR A 392 -11.34 19.38 5.86
CA THR A 392 -11.25 19.10 4.42
C THR A 392 -12.60 18.77 3.79
N ARG A 393 -13.55 18.21 4.57
CA ARG A 393 -14.80 17.62 4.10
C ARG A 393 -14.61 16.56 3.00
N ALA A 394 -13.47 15.88 3.01
CA ALA A 394 -13.15 14.83 2.04
C ALA A 394 -13.88 13.52 2.32
N PHE A 395 -14.37 13.33 3.55
CA PHE A 395 -15.13 12.16 3.97
C PHE A 395 -16.53 12.62 4.44
N PRO A 396 -17.60 11.88 4.09
CA PRO A 396 -18.96 12.19 4.50
C PRO A 396 -19.17 12.09 6.01
#